data_AF-A0A0F9MIY7-F1
#
_entry.id   AF-A0A0F9MIY7-F1
#
_cell.length_a   1.000
_cell.length_b   1.000
_cell.length_c   1.000
_cell.angle_alpha   90.00
_cell.angle_beta   90.00
_cell.angle_gamma   90.00
#
_symmetry.space_group_name_H-M   'P 1'
#
loop_
_entity.id
_entity.type
_entity.pdbx_description
1 polymer ?
#
loop_
_entity_poly.entity_id
_entity_poly.type
_entity_poly.pdbx_seq_one_letter_code
_entity_poly.pdbx_strand_id
1 'polypeptide(L)'
;MYYKRFSVGGVANVTTLDAGLVSLVEEKVHIDAIFIMTNVWADNVIEGWIGNERVLELTDFIIITNDDLVTNPRTTTQLIEIPINLDIPAGQIFKIGIRCGAAASNILGSYNYTKLP
;
A
#
# COMPACT_ATOMS: atom_id res chain seq x y z
N MET A 1 0.76 12.19 14.06
CA MET A 1 0.62 11.82 12.64
C MET A 1 2.00 11.73 12.02
N TYR A 2 2.31 10.57 11.44
CA TYR A 2 3.58 10.22 10.82
C TYR A 2 3.31 9.64 9.43
N TYR A 3 4.31 9.73 8.56
CA TYR A 3 4.26 9.18 7.22
C TYR A 3 5.44 8.25 6.98
N LYS A 4 5.16 7.05 6.47
CA LYS A 4 6.20 6.09 6.07
C LYS A 4 6.01 5.71 4.61
N ARG A 5 7.01 6.02 3.79
CA ARG A 5 7.03 5.65 2.37
C ARG A 5 7.10 4.12 2.21
N PHE A 6 6.40 3.61 1.21
CA PHE A 6 6.57 2.26 0.67
C PHE A 6 6.74 2.31 -0.85
N SER A 7 7.30 1.23 -1.40
CA SER A 7 7.42 0.99 -2.84
C SER A 7 7.39 -0.51 -3.08
N VAL A 8 6.56 -0.97 -4.02
CA VAL A 8 6.43 -2.39 -4.35
C VAL A 8 6.67 -2.58 -5.84
N GLY A 9 7.70 -3.36 -6.16
CA GLY A 9 7.94 -3.82 -7.53
C GLY A 9 7.14 -5.09 -7.78
N GLY A 10 6.02 -5.00 -8.49
CA GLY A 10 5.20 -6.17 -8.78
C GLY A 10 5.89 -7.13 -9.73
N VAL A 11 5.49 -8.39 -9.68
CA VAL A 11 5.95 -9.45 -10.58
C VAL A 11 4.72 -10.10 -11.19
N ALA A 12 4.74 -10.32 -12.51
CA ALA A 12 3.60 -10.89 -13.23
C ALA A 12 3.14 -12.21 -12.60
N ASN A 13 1.81 -12.35 -12.42
CA ASN A 13 1.13 -13.50 -11.82
C ASN A 13 1.51 -13.79 -10.36
N VAL A 14 2.03 -12.80 -9.63
CA VAL A 14 2.49 -12.95 -8.24
C VAL A 14 1.95 -11.80 -7.38
N THR A 15 1.64 -12.12 -6.13
CA THR A 15 1.44 -11.10 -5.07
C THR A 15 2.79 -10.70 -4.50
N THR A 16 3.18 -9.44 -4.70
CA THR A 16 4.35 -8.85 -4.05
C THR A 16 3.90 -7.93 -2.93
N LEU A 17 4.47 -8.10 -1.74
CA LEU A 17 4.21 -7.26 -0.57
C LEU A 17 5.42 -6.35 -0.28
N ASP A 18 5.16 -5.21 0.35
CA ASP A 18 6.19 -4.32 0.85
C ASP A 18 6.85 -4.82 2.16
N ALA A 19 7.75 -4.01 2.69
CA ALA A 19 8.38 -4.27 3.98
C ALA A 19 7.42 -4.07 5.17
N GLY A 20 6.37 -3.26 5.04
CA GLY A 20 5.28 -3.08 5.98
C GLY A 20 5.49 -2.00 7.05
N LEU A 21 4.43 -1.74 7.81
CA LEU A 21 4.38 -0.86 8.98
C LEU A 21 4.25 -1.72 10.24
N VAL A 22 5.32 -1.74 11.04
CA VAL A 22 5.43 -2.58 12.24
C VAL A 22 4.84 -1.85 13.44
N SER A 23 4.01 -2.55 14.21
CA SER A 23 3.51 -2.12 15.53
C SER A 23 4.30 -2.86 16.59
N LEU A 24 5.09 -2.14 17.39
CA LEU A 24 5.89 -2.73 18.46
C LEU A 24 5.07 -2.80 19.75
N VAL A 25 5.52 -3.61 20.72
CA VAL A 25 4.82 -3.73 22.01
C VAL A 25 4.86 -2.41 22.80
N GLU A 26 6.00 -1.73 22.76
CA GLU A 26 6.22 -0.45 23.45
C GLU A 26 5.74 0.76 22.64
N GLU A 27 5.53 0.59 21.33
CA GLU A 27 5.12 1.66 20.43
C GLU A 27 4.10 1.09 19.44
N LYS A 28 2.84 1.07 19.86
CA LYS A 28 1.72 0.58 19.05
C LYS A 28 1.39 1.59 17.96
N VAL A 29 0.84 1.09 16.86
CA VAL A 29 0.54 1.91 15.68
C VAL A 29 -0.92 1.79 15.28
N HIS A 30 -1.57 2.93 15.08
CA HIS A 30 -2.86 3.06 14.39
C HIS A 30 -2.59 3.53 12.96
N ILE A 31 -3.06 2.79 11.95
CA ILE A 31 -3.01 3.23 10.55
C ILE A 31 -4.32 3.95 10.21
N ASP A 32 -4.20 5.24 9.91
CA ASP A 32 -5.33 6.09 9.52
C ASP A 32 -5.72 5.79 8.06
N ALA A 33 -4.73 5.87 7.16
CA ALA A 33 -4.95 5.72 5.72
C ALA A 33 -3.69 5.28 4.97
N ILE A 34 -3.86 4.94 3.70
CA ILE A 34 -2.77 4.83 2.73
C ILE A 34 -2.95 5.83 1.60
N PHE A 35 -1.86 6.46 1.21
CA PHE A 35 -1.75 7.19 -0.04
C PHE A 35 -1.05 6.29 -1.05
N ILE A 36 -1.63 6.13 -2.24
CA ILE A 36 -1.11 5.16 -3.20
C ILE A 36 -1.32 5.63 -4.63
N MET A 37 -0.39 5.21 -5.48
CA MET A 37 -0.45 5.33 -6.93
C MET A 37 0.11 4.07 -7.58
N THR A 38 -0.33 3.80 -8.80
CA THR A 38 0.20 2.76 -9.67
C THR A 38 0.91 3.40 -10.88
N ASN A 39 1.85 2.68 -11.49
CA ASN A 39 2.53 3.11 -12.71
C ASN A 39 1.73 2.82 -13.99
N VAL A 40 0.80 1.88 -13.92
CA VAL A 40 -0.08 1.49 -15.02
C VAL A 40 -1.30 0.76 -14.43
N TRP A 41 -2.45 0.90 -15.10
CA TRP A 41 -3.59 0.02 -14.87
C TRP A 41 -3.47 -1.23 -15.73
N ALA A 42 -3.45 -2.41 -15.11
CA ALA A 42 -3.28 -3.68 -15.80
C ALA A 42 -4.08 -4.80 -15.14
N ASP A 43 -5.29 -4.50 -14.65
CA ASP A 43 -6.19 -5.45 -13.99
C ASP A 43 -5.54 -6.10 -12.76
N ASN A 44 -4.76 -5.30 -12.03
CA ASN A 44 -4.10 -5.73 -10.82
C ASN A 44 -4.99 -5.54 -9.59
N VAL A 45 -4.69 -6.31 -8.55
CA VAL A 45 -5.38 -6.18 -7.25
C VAL A 45 -4.38 -5.68 -6.22
N ILE A 46 -4.71 -4.56 -5.56
CA ILE A 46 -3.97 -4.02 -4.43
C ILE A 46 -4.52 -4.66 -3.16
N GLU A 47 -3.62 -5.18 -2.34
CA GLU A 47 -3.99 -5.93 -1.15
C GLU A 47 -3.31 -5.36 0.10
N GLY A 48 -4.07 -5.24 1.18
CA GLY A 48 -3.56 -4.91 2.51
C GLY A 48 -3.69 -6.12 3.44
N TRP A 49 -2.64 -6.43 4.17
CA TRP A 49 -2.50 -7.64 4.96
C TRP A 49 -2.04 -7.36 6.38
N ILE A 50 -2.57 -8.10 7.34
CA ILE A 50 -2.07 -8.20 8.71
C ILE A 50 -1.86 -9.68 9.04
N GLY A 51 -0.61 -10.08 9.23
CA GLY A 51 -0.27 -11.50 9.34
C GLY A 51 -0.71 -12.26 8.07
N ASN A 52 -1.65 -13.20 8.22
CA ASN A 52 -2.24 -13.98 7.13
C ASN A 52 -3.67 -13.54 6.78
N GLU A 53 -4.16 -12.45 7.36
CA GLU A 53 -5.50 -11.92 7.10
C GLU A 53 -5.41 -10.76 6.10
N ARG A 54 -6.21 -10.85 5.03
CA ARG A 54 -6.35 -9.77 4.06
C ARG A 54 -7.46 -8.83 4.50
N VAL A 55 -7.07 -7.62 4.87
CA VAL A 55 -7.95 -6.59 5.44
C VAL A 55 -8.36 -5.52 4.43
N LEU A 56 -7.70 -5.50 3.26
CA LEU A 56 -8.01 -4.60 2.16
C LEU A 56 -7.86 -5.36 0.84
N GLU A 57 -8.82 -5.20 -0.06
CA GLU A 57 -8.75 -5.61 -1.46
C GLU A 57 -9.32 -4.49 -2.32
N LEU A 58 -8.51 -3.97 -3.24
CA LEU A 58 -8.90 -2.93 -4.17
C LEU A 58 -8.40 -3.28 -5.56
N THR A 59 -9.16 -2.87 -6.56
CA THR A 59 -8.73 -2.97 -7.96
C THR A 59 -7.86 -1.78 -8.33
N ASP A 60 -6.91 -1.94 -9.25
CA ASP A 60 -5.95 -0.88 -9.58
C ASP A 60 -6.56 0.31 -10.34
N PHE A 61 -7.64 0.12 -11.11
CA PHE A 61 -8.27 1.17 -11.91
C PHE A 61 -8.96 2.28 -11.12
N ILE A 62 -9.15 2.13 -9.79
CA ILE A 62 -9.63 3.23 -8.93
C ILE A 62 -8.49 4.13 -8.43
N ILE A 63 -7.24 3.70 -8.63
CA ILE A 63 -6.04 4.36 -8.11
C ILE A 63 -5.53 5.31 -9.18
N ILE A 64 -4.94 6.44 -8.79
CA ILE A 64 -4.29 7.34 -9.75
C ILE A 64 -3.10 6.62 -10.38
N THR A 65 -3.10 6.60 -11.71
CA THR A 65 -1.92 6.27 -12.51
C THR A 65 -1.35 7.55 -13.13
N ASN A 66 -0.06 7.51 -13.42
CA ASN A 66 0.56 8.43 -14.37
C ASN A 66 1.23 7.57 -15.44
N ASP A 67 0.45 7.20 -16.46
CA ASP A 67 0.88 6.27 -17.51
C ASP A 67 2.13 6.76 -18.27
N ASP A 68 2.41 8.07 -18.23
CA ASP A 68 3.63 8.66 -18.82
C ASP A 68 4.90 8.36 -18.00
N LEU A 69 4.78 7.85 -16.75
CA LEU A 69 5.88 7.57 -15.83
C LEU A 69 5.93 6.08 -15.43
N VAL A 70 6.17 5.23 -16.42
CA VAL A 70 6.19 3.75 -16.31
C VAL A 70 7.11 3.20 -15.20
N THR A 71 8.22 3.86 -14.88
CA THR A 71 9.23 3.35 -13.91
C THR A 71 9.12 3.93 -12.51
N ASN A 72 8.54 5.11 -12.34
CA ASN A 72 8.42 5.78 -11.05
C ASN A 72 7.13 6.59 -11.05
N PRO A 73 6.00 6.00 -10.67
CA PRO A 73 4.75 6.73 -10.64
C PRO A 73 4.90 7.91 -9.70
N ARG A 74 4.58 9.10 -10.20
CA ARG A 74 4.51 10.34 -9.43
C ARG A 74 3.27 11.08 -9.89
N THR A 75 2.43 11.42 -8.93
CA THR A 75 1.34 12.37 -9.13
C THR A 75 1.80 13.74 -8.65
N THR A 76 1.57 14.77 -9.45
CA THR A 76 1.79 16.18 -9.06
C THR A 76 0.48 16.94 -8.92
N THR A 77 -0.65 16.32 -9.28
CA THR A 77 -1.94 17.00 -9.45
C THR A 77 -3.07 16.40 -8.60
N GLN A 78 -2.95 15.13 -8.20
CA GLN A 78 -4.03 14.42 -7.51
C GLN A 78 -3.48 13.49 -6.43
N LEU A 79 -4.16 13.36 -5.30
CA LEU A 79 -3.79 12.46 -4.22
C LEU A 79 -5.01 11.61 -3.88
N ILE A 80 -4.90 10.28 -3.96
CA ILE A 80 -5.93 9.36 -3.47
C ILE A 80 -5.53 8.89 -2.08
N GLU A 81 -6.44 9.08 -1.15
CA GLU A 81 -6.40 8.57 0.21
C GLU A 81 -7.39 7.42 0.33
N ILE A 82 -6.90 6.25 0.77
CA ILE A 82 -7.75 5.11 1.09
C ILE A 82 -7.77 4.98 2.61
N PRO A 83 -8.93 5.21 3.26
CA PRO A 83 -9.03 5.07 4.71
C PRO A 83 -8.89 3.59 5.10
N ILE A 84 -8.04 3.33 6.10
CA ILE A 84 -7.87 1.99 6.70
C ILE A 84 -8.45 1.98 8.11
N ASN A 85 -8.20 3.05 8.89
CA ASN A 85 -8.72 3.28 10.24
C ASN A 85 -8.65 2.04 11.15
N LEU A 86 -7.42 1.54 11.37
CA LEU A 86 -7.21 0.28 12.07
C LEU A 86 -6.03 0.32 13.04
N ASP A 87 -6.23 -0.21 14.24
CA ASP A 87 -5.15 -0.49 15.19
C ASP A 87 -4.39 -1.75 14.77
N ILE A 88 -3.08 -1.62 14.54
CA ILE A 88 -2.23 -2.76 14.23
C ILE A 88 -1.86 -3.46 15.56
N PRO A 89 -2.19 -4.75 15.74
CA PRO A 89 -1.86 -5.48 16.97
C PRO A 89 -0.36 -5.43 17.30
N ALA A 90 -0.04 -5.37 18.59
CA ALA A 90 1.33 -5.32 19.05
C ALA A 90 2.13 -6.56 18.57
N GLY A 91 3.34 -6.33 18.04
CA GLY A 91 4.19 -7.36 17.45
C GLY A 91 3.81 -7.75 16.02
N GLN A 92 2.76 -7.15 15.45
CA GLN A 92 2.34 -7.42 14.08
C GLN A 92 2.76 -6.32 13.09
N ILE A 93 2.55 -6.62 11.82
CA ILE A 93 2.92 -5.75 10.71
C ILE A 93 1.76 -5.65 9.73
N PHE A 94 1.39 -4.42 9.39
CA PHE A 94 0.53 -4.17 8.24
C PHE A 94 1.40 -4.11 6.99
N LYS A 95 1.05 -4.85 5.95
CA LYS A 95 1.73 -4.82 4.65
C LYS A 95 0.76 -4.42 3.56
N ILE A 96 1.25 -3.63 2.62
CA ILE A 96 0.55 -3.34 1.38
C ILE A 96 1.27 -4.05 0.23
N GLY A 97 0.51 -4.47 -0.77
CA GLY A 97 1.07 -5.12 -1.92
C GLY A 97 0.20 -5.01 -3.14
N ILE A 98 0.73 -5.55 -4.23
CA ILE A 98 0.04 -5.68 -5.51
C ILE A 98 0.13 -7.13 -5.96
N ARG A 99 -1.03 -7.69 -6.31
CA ARG A 99 -1.17 -8.94 -7.04
C ARG A 99 -1.30 -8.59 -8.51
N CYS A 100 -0.23 -8.83 -9.25
CA CYS A 100 -0.22 -8.51 -10.66
C CYS A 100 -0.91 -9.59 -11.49
N GLY A 101 -1.61 -9.14 -12.53
CA GLY A 101 -2.09 -10.00 -13.62
C GLY A 101 -0.95 -10.45 -14.52
N ALA A 102 -1.18 -10.42 -15.84
CA ALA A 102 -0.20 -10.89 -16.82
C ALA A 102 1.03 -9.98 -16.96
N ALA A 103 0.90 -8.68 -16.68
CA ALA A 103 1.98 -7.70 -16.75
C ALA A 103 2.44 -7.29 -15.35
N ALA A 104 3.73 -7.02 -15.20
CA ALA A 104 4.26 -6.48 -13.95
C ALA A 104 3.92 -4.99 -13.82
N SER A 105 3.42 -4.60 -12.65
CA SER A 105 3.07 -3.23 -12.31
C SER A 105 3.63 -2.87 -10.94
N ASN A 106 3.89 -1.59 -10.70
CA ASN A 106 4.51 -1.09 -9.50
C ASN A 106 3.56 -0.15 -8.77
N ILE A 107 3.53 -0.25 -7.45
CA ILE A 107 2.83 0.72 -6.60
C ILE A 107 3.82 1.49 -5.74
N LEU A 108 3.52 2.77 -5.56
CA LEU A 108 4.27 3.67 -4.70
C LEU A 108 3.28 4.40 -3.79
N GLY A 109 3.70 4.69 -2.56
CA GLY A 109 2.83 5.39 -1.66
C GLY A 109 3.43 5.67 -0.30
N SER A 110 2.56 6.02 0.64
CA SER A 110 2.92 6.23 2.03
C SER A 110 1.79 5.82 2.96
N TYR A 111 2.16 5.19 4.06
CA TYR A 111 1.28 4.99 5.20
C TYR A 111 1.09 6.31 5.93
N ASN A 112 -0.15 6.62 6.30
CA ASN A 112 -0.52 7.68 7.22
C ASN A 112 -0.92 7.02 8.54
N TYR A 113 -0.18 7.31 9.61
CA TYR A 113 -0.37 6.59 10.86
C TYR A 113 -0.06 7.46 12.08
N THR A 114 -0.55 7.00 13.23
CA THR A 114 -0.28 7.60 14.53
C THR A 114 0.29 6.55 15.48
N LYS A 115 1.27 6.96 16.28
CA LYS A 115 1.80 6.14 17.37
C LYS A 115 0.87 6.29 18.56
N LEU A 116 0.39 5.17 19.07
CA LEU A 116 -0.45 5.14 20.26
C LEU A 116 0.44 5.13 21.51
N PRO A 117 -0.01 5.78 22.61
CA PRO A 117 0.70 5.78 23.88
C PRO A 117 0.71 4.40 24.56
#